data_AF-A0A2X2WFG0-F1
#
_entry.id   AF-A0A2X2WFG0-F1
#
_cell.length_a   1.000
_cell.length_b   1.000
_cell.length_c   1.000
_cell.angle_alpha   90.00
_cell.angle_beta   90.00
_cell.angle_gamma   90.00
#
_symmetry.space_group_name_H-M   'P 1'
#
loop_
_entity.id
_entity.type
_entity.pdbx_description
1 polymer ?
#
loop_
_entity_poly.entity_id
_entity_poly.type
_entity_poly.pdbx_seq_one_letter_code
_entity_poly.pdbx_strand_id
1 'polypeptide(L)'
;MLRLLEDNIATPLGPLWVICDEQFRLRAVEWEQHSDRMEQLLDIHYRSEGYERIAAKNPGGLSDKLTAYFEGNLSIIDTLETATEGTPFQREVWQALRTIPLRSRLCIMVNLPKN
;
A
#
# COMPACT_ATOMS: atom_id res chain seq x y z
N MET A 1 -17.66 4.94 -9.11
CA MET A 1 -17.37 3.89 -8.12
C MET A 1 -15.97 3.37 -8.41
N LEU A 2 -15.05 3.58 -7.47
CA LEU A 2 -13.66 3.16 -7.57
C LEU A 2 -13.55 1.67 -7.23
N ARG A 3 -12.79 0.90 -8.02
CA ARG A 3 -12.49 -0.50 -7.70
C ARG A 3 -11.10 -0.60 -7.11
N LEU A 4 -11.02 -1.19 -5.93
CA LEU A 4 -9.80 -1.44 -5.21
C LEU A 4 -9.53 -2.94 -5.24
N LEU A 5 -8.47 -3.33 -5.94
CA LEU A 5 -7.98 -4.69 -5.94
C LEU A 5 -7.17 -4.92 -4.67
N GLU A 6 -7.47 -5.99 -3.95
CA GLU A 6 -6.79 -6.31 -2.70
C GLU A 6 -6.22 -7.72 -2.69
N ASP A 7 -5.03 -7.84 -2.10
CA ASP A 7 -4.37 -9.12 -1.84
C ASP A 7 -3.87 -9.15 -0.40
N ASN A 8 -3.87 -10.33 0.21
CA ASN A 8 -3.29 -10.56 1.52
C ASN A 8 -2.10 -11.50 1.37
N ILE A 9 -0.90 -10.98 1.68
CA ILE A 9 0.35 -11.73 1.54
C ILE A 9 0.94 -12.06 2.90
N ALA A 10 1.48 -13.27 3.02
CA ALA A 10 2.28 -13.64 4.19
C ALA A 10 3.67 -12.98 4.07
N THR A 11 4.08 -12.24 5.10
CA THR A 11 5.44 -11.71 5.21
C THR A 11 6.12 -12.24 6.47
N PRO A 12 7.46 -12.16 6.58
CA PRO A 12 8.18 -12.53 7.81
C PRO A 12 7.74 -11.76 9.07
N LEU A 13 7.07 -10.62 8.90
CA LEU A 13 6.57 -9.78 10.00
C LEU A 13 5.07 -10.00 10.30
N GLY A 14 4.39 -10.82 9.50
CA GLY A 14 2.96 -11.09 9.60
C GLY A 14 2.21 -10.87 8.28
N PRO A 15 0.91 -11.16 8.22
CA PRO A 15 0.08 -10.93 7.04
C PRO A 15 -0.08 -9.44 6.73
N LEU A 16 0.05 -9.09 5.45
CA LEU A 16 0.04 -7.72 4.96
C LEU A 16 -1.00 -7.59 3.86
N TRP A 17 -1.91 -6.62 4.00
CA TRP A 17 -2.83 -6.22 2.96
C TRP A 17 -2.16 -5.30 1.96
N VAL A 18 -2.36 -5.59 0.68
CA VAL A 18 -1.89 -4.79 -0.45
C VAL A 18 -3.12 -4.37 -1.23
N ILE A 19 -3.34 -3.06 -1.36
CA ILE A 19 -4.50 -2.50 -2.05
C ILE A 19 -4.03 -1.59 -3.17
N CYS A 20 -4.54 -1.79 -4.37
CA CYS A 20 -4.29 -0.94 -5.53
C CYS A 20 -5.57 -0.63 -6.31
N ASP A 21 -5.52 0.33 -7.23
CA ASP A 21 -6.61 0.58 -8.17
C ASP A 21 -6.51 -0.33 -9.41
N GLU A 22 -7.48 -0.21 -10.33
CA GLU A 22 -7.48 -0.92 -11.62
C GLU A 22 -6.33 -0.51 -12.56
N GLN A 23 -5.60 0.58 -12.26
CA GLN A 23 -4.38 0.96 -12.98
C GLN A 23 -3.13 0.37 -12.31
N PHE A 24 -3.30 -0.54 -11.34
CA PHE A 24 -2.23 -1.15 -10.55
C PHE A 24 -1.37 -0.14 -9.79
N ARG A 25 -1.94 1.03 -9.49
CA ARG A 25 -1.27 2.01 -8.66
C ARG A 25 -1.57 1.71 -7.21
N LEU A 26 -0.53 1.56 -6.41
CA LEU A 26 -0.68 1.23 -5.00
C LEU A 26 -1.48 2.34 -4.29
N ARG A 27 -2.50 1.92 -3.54
CA ARG A 27 -3.47 2.78 -2.83
C ARG A 27 -3.36 2.65 -1.31
N ALA A 28 -3.07 1.46 -0.78
CA ALA A 28 -2.80 1.27 0.63
C ALA A 28 -1.99 0.00 0.88
N VAL A 29 -1.23 -0.01 1.97
CA VAL A 29 -0.59 -1.22 2.51
C VAL A 29 -0.75 -1.18 4.04
N GLU A 30 -1.38 -2.18 4.63
CA GLU A 30 -1.61 -2.23 6.08
C GLU A 30 -1.51 -3.65 6.61
N TRP A 31 -1.06 -3.79 7.85
CA TRP A 31 -1.00 -5.09 8.50
C TRP A 31 -2.39 -5.61 8.85
N GLU A 32 -2.57 -6.92 8.78
CA GLU A 32 -3.87 -7.54 9.10
C GLU A 32 -4.35 -7.19 10.52
N GLN A 33 -3.46 -7.10 11.52
CA GLN A 33 -3.85 -6.69 12.88
C GLN A 33 -4.36 -5.24 13.00
N HIS A 34 -4.24 -4.45 11.94
CA HIS A 34 -4.68 -3.05 11.86
C HIS A 34 -5.69 -2.83 10.73
N SER A 35 -6.35 -3.89 10.24
CA SER A 35 -7.36 -3.81 9.17
C SER A 35 -8.49 -2.82 9.48
N ASP A 36 -8.92 -2.71 10.74
CA ASP A 36 -9.97 -1.76 11.16
C ASP A 36 -9.59 -0.31 10.82
N ARG A 37 -8.31 0.03 10.99
CA ARG A 37 -7.78 1.36 10.66
C ARG A 37 -7.73 1.57 9.15
N MET A 38 -7.35 0.55 8.39
CA MET A 38 -7.37 0.59 6.93
C MET A 38 -8.77 0.85 6.41
N GLU A 39 -9.78 0.14 6.91
CA GLU A 39 -11.18 0.32 6.51
C GLU A 39 -11.68 1.72 6.81
N GLN A 40 -11.38 2.25 8.00
CA GLN A 40 -11.71 3.64 8.36
C GLN A 40 -11.08 4.64 7.39
N LEU A 41 -9.82 4.44 7.00
CA LEU A 41 -9.15 5.33 6.05
C LEU A 41 -9.76 5.25 4.66
N LEU A 42 -10.04 4.04 4.15
CA LEU A 42 -10.71 3.87 2.86
C LEU A 42 -12.08 4.57 2.87
N ASP A 43 -12.83 4.43 3.95
CA ASP A 43 -14.12 5.13 4.12
C ASP A 43 -13.95 6.65 4.15
N ILE A 44 -12.95 7.19 4.87
CA ILE A 44 -12.68 8.64 4.88
C ILE A 44 -12.35 9.16 3.48
N HIS A 45 -11.61 8.39 2.68
CA HIS A 45 -11.08 8.85 1.40
C HIS A 45 -12.03 8.60 0.22
N TYR A 46 -12.81 7.53 0.25
CA TYR A 46 -13.55 7.06 -0.93
C TYR A 46 -15.06 6.90 -0.72
N ARG A 47 -15.59 7.06 0.50
CA ARG A 47 -17.03 6.96 0.74
C ARG A 47 -17.84 7.91 -0.14
N SER A 48 -17.33 9.11 -0.42
CA SER A 48 -18.02 10.11 -1.24
C SER A 48 -18.19 9.68 -2.71
N GLU A 49 -17.25 8.93 -3.27
CA GLU A 49 -17.28 8.47 -4.66
C GLU A 49 -17.83 7.03 -4.81
N GLY A 50 -17.95 6.34 -3.68
CA GLY A 50 -18.23 4.91 -3.58
C GLY A 50 -17.03 4.08 -4.04
N TYR A 51 -16.67 3.07 -3.27
CA TYR A 51 -15.64 2.10 -3.65
C TYR A 51 -16.10 0.67 -3.42
N GLU A 52 -15.51 -0.25 -4.19
CA GLU A 52 -15.69 -1.68 -4.07
C GLU A 52 -14.31 -2.33 -3.87
N ARG A 53 -14.21 -3.24 -2.90
CA ARG A 53 -13.01 -4.06 -2.67
C ARG A 53 -13.17 -5.39 -3.38
N ILE A 54 -12.19 -5.75 -4.20
CA ILE A 54 -12.20 -6.95 -5.02
C ILE A 54 -10.95 -7.75 -4.68
N ALA A 55 -11.14 -8.97 -4.17
CA ALA A 55 -10.03 -9.89 -3.95
C ALA A 55 -9.33 -10.21 -5.28
N ALA A 56 -8.03 -9.98 -5.33
CA ALA A 56 -7.19 -10.20 -6.48
C ALA A 56 -5.85 -10.80 -6.04
N LYS A 57 -5.38 -11.81 -6.77
CA LYS A 57 -4.08 -12.43 -6.46
C LYS A 57 -2.98 -11.72 -7.25
N ASN A 58 -2.01 -11.14 -6.53
CA ASN A 58 -0.86 -10.43 -7.08
C ASN A 58 -1.22 -9.34 -8.12
N PRO A 59 -2.08 -8.36 -7.78
CA PRO A 59 -2.50 -7.35 -8.74
C PRO A 59 -1.29 -6.53 -9.21
N GLY A 60 -1.04 -6.51 -10.53
CA GLY A 60 0.07 -5.76 -11.13
C GLY A 60 1.48 -6.18 -10.70
N GLY A 61 1.64 -7.39 -10.12
CA GLY A 61 2.92 -7.84 -9.57
C GLY A 61 3.30 -7.18 -8.24
N LEU A 62 2.38 -6.41 -7.61
CA LEU A 62 2.67 -5.63 -6.41
C LEU A 62 2.96 -6.53 -5.20
N SER A 63 2.23 -7.64 -5.07
CA SER A 63 2.41 -8.63 -4.01
C SER A 63 3.79 -9.27 -4.05
N ASP A 64 4.26 -9.65 -5.25
CA ASP A 64 5.60 -10.23 -5.41
C ASP A 64 6.69 -9.19 -5.14
N LYS A 65 6.50 -7.95 -5.60
CA LYS A 65 7.44 -6.86 -5.32
C LYS A 65 7.55 -6.58 -3.82
N LEU A 66 6.42 -6.55 -3.10
CA LEU A 66 6.42 -6.37 -1.65
C LEU A 66 7.02 -7.57 -0.92
N THR A 67 6.76 -8.79 -1.39
CA THR A 67 7.41 -10.01 -0.87
C THR A 67 8.93 -9.92 -1.03
N ALA A 68 9.42 -9.58 -2.23
CA ALA A 68 10.84 -9.42 -2.50
C ALA A 68 11.51 -8.35 -1.62
N TYR A 69 10.78 -7.27 -1.30
CA TYR A 69 11.26 -6.24 -0.36
C TYR A 69 11.53 -6.84 1.02
N PHE A 70 10.59 -7.64 1.55
CA PHE A 70 10.78 -8.31 2.84
C PHE A 70 11.82 -9.43 2.81
N GLU A 71 12.07 -10.04 1.66
CA GLU A 71 13.16 -11.00 1.45
C GLU A 71 14.54 -10.33 1.34
N GLY A 72 14.60 -8.99 1.40
CA GLY A 72 15.85 -8.21 1.46
C GLY A 72 16.21 -7.47 0.18
N ASN A 73 15.38 -7.55 -0.87
CA ASN A 73 15.56 -6.76 -2.08
C ASN A 73 14.97 -5.36 -1.91
N LEU A 74 15.66 -4.49 -1.16
CA LEU A 74 15.18 -3.16 -0.81
C LEU A 74 14.98 -2.23 -2.02
N SER A 75 15.63 -2.47 -3.16
CA SER A 75 15.49 -1.62 -4.36
C SER A 75 14.20 -1.89 -5.12
N ILE A 76 13.49 -3.00 -4.87
CA ILE A 76 12.24 -3.32 -5.58
C ILE A 76 11.14 -2.28 -5.31
N ILE A 77 11.21 -1.59 -4.17
CA ILE A 77 10.27 -0.54 -3.76
C ILE A 77 10.42 0.74 -4.62
N ASP A 78 11.49 0.88 -5.43
CA ASP A 78 11.61 1.90 -6.48
C ASP A 78 10.71 1.62 -7.70
N THR A 79 10.29 0.36 -7.88
CA THR A 79 9.50 -0.08 -9.04
C THR A 79 8.00 -0.11 -8.77
N LEU A 80 7.59 0.29 -7.56
CA LEU A 80 6.19 0.37 -7.18
C LEU A 80 5.64 1.72 -7.67
N GLU A 81 4.77 1.67 -8.67
CA GLU A 81 3.98 2.83 -9.07
C GLU A 81 2.91 3.06 -8.01
N THR A 82 3.13 4.05 -7.15
CA THR A 82 2.15 4.51 -6.17
C THR A 82 1.25 5.54 -6.82
N ALA A 83 -0.04 5.55 -6.48
CA ALA A 83 -0.96 6.60 -6.96
C ALA A 83 -0.70 7.96 -6.28
N THR A 84 0.48 8.15 -5.70
CA THR A 84 0.87 9.37 -5.02
C THR A 84 1.12 10.48 -6.02
N GLU A 85 0.08 11.26 -6.28
CA GLU A 85 0.17 12.73 -6.31
C GLU A 85 0.56 13.24 -4.91
N GLY A 86 1.63 12.68 -4.33
CA GLY A 86 2.06 13.00 -2.99
C GLY A 86 2.78 14.34 -3.00
N THR A 87 2.49 15.19 -2.04
CA THR A 87 3.21 16.46 -1.86
C THR A 87 4.71 16.19 -1.74
N PRO A 88 5.60 17.16 -2.05
CA PRO A 88 7.04 17.00 -1.90
C PRO A 88 7.44 16.44 -0.51
N PHE A 89 6.72 16.85 0.54
CA PHE A 89 6.87 16.35 1.90
C PHE A 89 6.61 14.85 2.04
N GLN A 90 5.62 14.30 1.35
CA GLN A 90 5.31 12.86 1.40
C GLN A 90 6.35 12.03 0.65
N ARG A 91 6.93 12.57 -0.44
CA ARG A 91 8.09 11.94 -1.10
C ARG A 91 9.31 11.93 -0.18
N GLU A 92 9.54 13.01 0.57
CA GLU A 92 10.62 13.08 1.56
C GLU A 92 10.39 12.13 2.74
N VAL A 93 9.17 12.02 3.26
CA VAL A 93 8.82 11.02 4.29
C VAL A 93 9.05 9.61 3.75
N TRP A 94 8.72 9.36 2.47
CA TRP A 94 8.96 8.09 1.82
C TRP A 94 10.46 7.78 1.66
N GLN A 95 11.25 8.75 1.23
CA GLN A 95 12.71 8.66 1.18
C GLN A 95 13.33 8.46 2.57
N ALA A 96 12.82 9.15 3.60
CA ALA A 96 13.29 9.03 4.97
C ALA A 96 12.96 7.65 5.57
N LEU A 97 11.75 7.13 5.34
CA LEU A 97 11.36 5.79 5.77
C LEU A 97 12.24 4.69 5.14
N ARG A 98 12.77 4.91 3.92
CA ARG A 98 13.73 4.00 3.26
C ARG A 98 15.11 3.97 3.92
N THR A 99 15.43 4.94 4.78
CA THR A 99 16.71 4.99 5.51
C THR A 99 16.64 4.36 6.91
N ILE A 100 15.44 3.96 7.36
CA ILE A 100 15.26 3.32 8.66
C ILE A 100 15.62 1.84 8.55
N PRO A 101 16.58 1.32 9.35
CA PRO A 101 16.88 -0.11 9.39
C PRO A 101 15.62 -0.92 9.72
N LEU A 102 15.38 -1.99 8.97
CA LEU A 102 14.29 -2.96 9.14
C LEU A 102 14.17 -3.44 10.58
N ARG A 103 13.45 -2.69 11.42
CA ARG A 103 13.01 -3.07 12.76
C ARG A 103 12.00 -2.02 13.22
N SER A 104 10.75 -2.42 13.09
CA SER A 104 9.58 -1.90 13.82
C SER A 104 8.73 -0.87 13.06
N ARG A 105 7.54 -1.34 12.66
CA ARG A 105 6.33 -0.58 12.29
C ARG A 105 6.41 0.20 10.97
N LEU A 106 6.40 -0.55 9.87
CA LEU A 106 6.08 0.00 8.56
C LEU A 106 4.55 0.18 8.46
N CYS A 107 4.02 1.34 8.82
CA CYS A 107 2.62 1.72 8.57
C CYS A 107 2.64 2.62 7.32
N ILE A 108 2.39 2.03 6.14
CA ILE A 108 2.44 2.77 4.87
C ILE A 108 1.02 3.18 4.49
N MET A 109 0.64 4.39 4.88
CA MET A 109 -0.43 5.08 4.17
C MET A 109 0.14 5.57 2.82
N VAL A 110 -0.08 4.80 1.75
CA VAL A 110 0.16 5.29 0.40
C VAL A 110 -0.89 6.37 0.14
N ASN A 111 -0.44 7.61 0.07
CA ASN A 111 -1.30 8.77 -0.06
C ASN A 111 -2.12 8.70 -1.35
N LEU A 112 -3.40 8.97 -1.19
CA LEU A 112 -4.41 8.97 -2.23
C LEU A 112 -4.59 10.43 -2.66
N PRO A 113 -4.57 10.75 -3.97
CA PRO A 113 -4.92 12.10 -4.41
C PRO A 113 -6.34 12.38 -3.93
N LYS A 114 -6.51 13.41 -3.11
CA LYS A 114 -7.81 14.07 -3.03
C LYS A 114 -7.92 14.87 -4.31
N ASN A 115 -8.77 14.41 -5.23
CA ASN A 115 -9.35 15.34 -6.20
C ASN A 115 -10.24 16.33 -5.45
#